data_AF-A0A3B9GTB6-F1
#
_entry.id   AF-A0A3B9GTB6-F1
#
_cell.length_a   1.000
_cell.length_b   1.000
_cell.length_c   1.000
_cell.angle_alpha   90.00
_cell.angle_beta   90.00
_cell.angle_gamma   90.00
#
_symmetry.space_group_name_H-M   'P 1'
#
loop_
_entity.id
_entity.type
_entity.pdbx_description
1 polymer ?
#
loop_
_entity_poly.entity_id
_entity_poly.type
_entity_poly.pdbx_seq_one_letter_code
_entity_poly.pdbx_strand_id
1 'polypeptide(L)' 'AKMVTAVATASVPKFTVVTGGSFGAGNYGMCGRAYSPRFLFMWPNARISVMGGEQAASVLATVKRD' A
#
# COMPACT_ATOMS: atom_id res chain seq x y z
N ALA A 1 -5.19 -3.15 12.38
CA ALA A 1 -6.63 -2.78 12.35
C ALA A 1 -6.89 -1.33 12.78
N LYS A 2 -6.60 -0.95 14.04
CA LYS A 2 -6.88 0.41 14.57
C LYS A 2 -6.41 1.57 13.67
N MET A 3 -5.22 1.45 13.09
CA MET A 3 -4.67 2.44 12.16
C MET A 3 -5.54 2.64 10.90
N VAL A 4 -6.01 1.54 10.29
CA VAL A 4 -6.87 1.60 9.09
C VAL A 4 -8.20 2.25 9.43
N THR A 5 -8.77 1.92 10.59
CA THR A 5 -10.00 2.57 11.07
C THR A 5 -9.80 4.07 11.24
N ALA A 6 -8.71 4.48 11.90
CA ALA A 6 -8.40 5.91 12.08
C ALA A 6 -8.21 6.64 10.74
N VAL A 7 -7.49 6.04 9.78
CA VAL A 7 -7.30 6.62 8.45
C VAL A 7 -8.59 6.70 7.65
N ALA A 8 -9.50 5.75 7.82
CA ALA A 8 -10.80 5.74 7.16
C ALA A 8 -11.75 6.81 7.72
N THR A 9 -11.74 7.02 9.04
CA THR A 9 -12.71 7.92 9.72
C THR A 9 -12.20 9.34 9.93
N ALA A 10 -10.90 9.61 9.73
CA ALA A 10 -10.34 10.95 9.85
C ALA A 10 -10.97 11.93 8.85
N SER A 11 -11.56 13.01 9.38
CA SER A 11 -12.21 14.08 8.61
C SER A 11 -11.26 15.23 8.22
N VAL A 12 -10.05 15.24 8.78
CA VAL A 12 -9.01 16.21 8.43
C VAL A 12 -8.49 15.97 7.00
N PRO A 13 -7.97 17.00 6.32
CA PRO A 13 -7.29 16.82 5.04
C PRO A 13 -6.10 15.86 5.15
N LYS A 14 -6.08 14.83 4.30
CA LYS A 14 -5.00 13.83 4.22
C LYS A 14 -4.20 14.03 2.94
N PHE A 15 -2.87 13.94 3.01
CA PHE A 15 -1.98 14.05 1.85
C PHE A 15 -1.05 12.84 1.85
N THR A 16 -0.90 12.20 0.69
CA THR A 16 -0.09 10.99 0.56
C THR A 16 1.02 11.22 -0.46
N VAL A 17 2.26 10.93 -0.08
CA VAL A 17 3.40 10.91 -1.01
C VAL A 17 4.05 9.54 -0.92
N VAL A 18 4.05 8.81 -2.03
CA VAL A 18 4.75 7.52 -2.11
C VAL A 18 6.19 7.80 -2.52
N THR A 19 7.11 7.71 -1.56
CA THR A 19 8.55 7.97 -1.75
C THR A 19 9.37 6.71 -2.07
N GLY A 20 8.77 5.53 -1.91
CA GLY A 20 9.43 4.23 -2.11
C GLY A 20 8.44 3.12 -2.38
N GLY A 21 8.44 2.08 -1.55
CA GLY A 21 7.52 0.94 -1.68
C GLY A 21 6.15 1.19 -1.04
N SER A 22 5.09 0.82 -1.75
CA SER A 22 3.72 0.76 -1.22
C SER A 22 3.10 -0.59 -1.55
N PHE A 23 3.12 -1.52 -0.60
CA PHE A 23 2.77 -2.92 -0.84
C PHE A 23 1.66 -3.42 0.09
N GLY A 24 0.67 -4.11 -0.48
CA GLY A 24 -0.36 -4.85 0.26
C GLY A 24 -1.07 -4.02 1.35
N ALA A 25 -1.25 -4.62 2.52
CA ALA A 25 -1.95 -3.99 3.64
C ALA A 25 -1.26 -2.72 4.17
N GLY A 26 0.03 -2.54 3.89
CA GLY A 26 0.75 -1.30 4.23
C GLY A 26 0.20 -0.10 3.45
N ASN A 27 -0.23 -0.28 2.20
CA ASN A 27 -0.90 0.76 1.43
C ASN A 27 -2.18 1.24 2.12
N TYR A 28 -2.93 0.31 2.74
CA TYR A 28 -4.18 0.63 3.41
C TYR A 28 -3.96 1.41 4.71
N GLY A 29 -2.98 0.98 5.51
CA GLY A 29 -2.59 1.68 6.74
C GLY A 29 -2.06 3.09 6.48
N MET A 30 -1.40 3.32 5.33
CA MET A 30 -0.72 4.58 5.00
C MET A 30 -1.55 5.53 4.12
N CYS A 31 -2.88 5.46 4.20
CA CYS A 31 -3.79 6.30 3.41
C CYS A 31 -3.53 6.22 1.89
N GLY A 32 -3.48 4.99 1.37
CA GLY A 32 -3.47 4.73 -0.06
C GLY A 32 -4.72 5.25 -0.77
N ARG A 33 -4.79 5.03 -2.09
CA ARG A 33 -5.82 5.64 -2.95
C ARG A 33 -7.26 5.37 -2.47
N ALA A 34 -7.53 4.19 -1.93
CA ALA A 34 -8.85 3.80 -1.43
C ALA A 34 -9.34 4.60 -0.20
N TYR A 35 -8.44 5.32 0.47
CA TYR A 35 -8.75 6.11 1.68
C TYR A 35 -8.90 7.61 1.40
N SER A 36 -9.02 7.97 0.11
CA SER A 36 -9.35 9.32 -0.37
C SER A 36 -8.49 10.45 0.23
N PRO A 37 -7.16 10.40 0.07
CA PRO A 37 -6.33 11.58 0.34
C PRO A 37 -6.70 12.72 -0.63
N ARG A 38 -6.60 13.98 -0.18
CA ARG A 38 -6.84 15.17 -1.00
C ARG A 38 -5.95 15.18 -2.23
N PHE A 39 -4.68 14.86 -2.02
CA PHE A 39 -3.73 14.62 -3.09
C PHE A 39 -2.89 13.38 -2.78
N LEU A 40 -2.60 12.62 -3.83
CA LEU A 40 -1.69 11.50 -3.79
C LEU A 40 -0.66 11.69 -4.90
N PHE A 41 0.61 11.82 -4.50
CA PHE A 41 1.74 11.91 -5.40
C PHE A 41 2.65 10.70 -5.25
N MET A 42 3.39 10.41 -6.30
CA MET A 42 4.30 9.27 -6.35
C MET A 42 5.62 9.73 -6.94
N TRP A 43 6.72 9.44 -6.26
CA TRP A 43 8.05 9.74 -6.78
C TRP A 43 8.41 8.80 -7.94
N PRO A 44 9.30 9.21 -8.85
CA PRO A 44 9.69 8.38 -10.01
C PRO A 44 10.29 7.02 -9.61
N ASN A 45 10.99 6.96 -8.48
CA ASN A 45 11.61 5.74 -7.95
C ASN A 45 10.61 4.82 -7.22
N ALA A 46 9.39 5.30 -6.93
CA ALA A 46 8.43 4.57 -6.13
C ALA A 46 7.85 3.35 -6.87
N ARG A 47 7.37 2.36 -6.10
CA ARG A 47 6.73 1.16 -6.61
C ARG A 47 5.50 0.82 -5.77
N ILE A 48 4.42 0.47 -6.44
CA ILE A 48 3.16 0.05 -5.82
C ILE A 48 2.73 -1.30 -6.39
N SER A 49 2.34 -2.24 -5.53
CA SER A 49 1.86 -3.57 -5.93
C SER A 49 1.13 -4.24 -4.76
N VAL A 50 0.45 -5.37 -5.01
CA VAL A 50 -0.14 -6.19 -3.96
C VAL A 50 0.92 -6.78 -3.01
N MET A 51 2.10 -7.12 -3.54
CA MET A 51 3.26 -7.60 -2.79
C MET A 51 4.55 -7.39 -3.60
N GLY A 52 5.72 -7.62 -2.99
CA GLY A 52 7.00 -7.59 -3.71
C GLY A 52 7.09 -8.72 -4.74
N GLY A 53 7.75 -8.47 -5.88
CA GLY A 53 7.86 -9.46 -6.97
C GLY A 53 8.53 -10.77 -6.52
N GLU A 54 9.60 -10.68 -5.74
CA GLU A 54 10.29 -11.85 -5.17
C GLU A 54 9.39 -12.67 -4.23
N GLN A 55 8.58 -11.98 -3.42
CA GLN A 55 7.62 -12.63 -2.53
C GLN A 55 6.54 -13.37 -3.31
N ALA A 56 5.97 -12.75 -4.35
CA ALA A 56 4.99 -13.40 -5.21
C ALA A 56 5.58 -14.63 -5.92
N ALA A 57 6.79 -14.50 -6.46
CA ALA A 57 7.47 -15.59 -7.14
C ALA A 57 7.75 -16.77 -6.20
N SER A 58 8.24 -16.50 -4.99
CA SER A 58 8.51 -17.54 -4.00
C SER A 58 7.24 -18.28 -3.58
N VAL A 59 6.15 -17.57 -3.29
CA VAL A 59 4.89 -18.19 -2.82
C VAL A 59 4.29 -19.07 -3.92
N LEU A 60 4.23 -18.57 -5.16
CA LEU A 60 3.71 -19.35 -6.29
C LEU A 60 4.58 -20.57 -6.60
N ALA A 61 5.91 -20.46 -6.47
CA ALA A 61 6.81 -21.57 -6.68
C ALA A 61 6.64 -22.67 -5.62
N THR A 62 6.44 -22.30 -4.35
CA THR A 62 6.18 -23.27 -3.27
C THR A 62 4.85 -23.99 -3.51
N VAL A 63 3.76 -23.25 -3.74
CA VAL A 63 2.41 -23.83 -3.95
C VAL A 63 2.34 -24.73 -5.19
N LYS A 64 3.17 -24.50 -6.21
CA LYS A 64 3.22 -25.38 -7.40
C LYS A 64 4.00 -26.68 -7.15
N ARG A 65 4.94 -26.69 -6.19
CA ARG A 65 5.74 -27.86 -5.85
C ARG A 65 5.00 -28.82 -4.92
N ASP A 66 4.16 -28.25 -4.05
CA ASP A 66 3.21 -28.98 -3.20
C ASP A 66 1.99 -29.47 -4.02
#